data_AF-A0A5K1FMJ6-F1
#
_entry.id   AF-A0A5K1FMJ6-F1
#
_cell.length_a   1.000
_cell.length_b   1.000
_cell.length_c   1.000
_cell.angle_alpha   90.00
_cell.angle_beta   90.00
_cell.angle_gamma   90.00
#
_symmetry.space_group_name_H-M   'P 1'
#
loop_
_entity.id
_entity.type
_entity.pdbx_description
1 polymer ?
#
loop_
_entity_poly.entity_id
_entity_poly.type
_entity_poly.pdbx_seq_one_letter_code
_entity_poly.pdbx_strand_id
1 'polypeptide(L)' 'GLIHIRDGANTQYVTSTAYLLSVYSDILTKYGQSVDCGGRSFQPSDLMAFAKGQ' A
#
# COMPACT_ATOMS: atom_id res chain seq x y z
N GLY A 1 6.24 -7.75 8.09
CA GLY A 1 5.19 -8.77 8.26
C GLY A 1 4.34 -8.78 7.01
N LEU A 2 3.75 -9.91 6.64
CA LEU A 2 2.98 -10.03 5.40
C LEU A 2 1.49 -9.76 5.63
N ILE A 3 0.85 -9.05 4.70
CA ILE A 3 -0.61 -9.03 4.61
C ILE A 3 -1.11 -10.47 4.53
N HIS A 4 -2.09 -10.83 5.36
CA HIS A 4 -2.73 -12.13 5.32
C HIS A 4 -4.23 -11.96 5.05
N ILE A 5 -4.67 -12.33 3.84
CA ILE A 5 -6.07 -12.26 3.44
C ILE A 5 -6.75 -13.61 3.60
N ARG A 6 -6.05 -14.70 3.26
CA ARG A 6 -6.58 -16.06 3.38
C ARG A 6 -5.48 -17.10 3.46
N ASP A 7 -5.85 -18.29 3.92
CA ASP A 7 -5.02 -19.49 3.80
C ASP A 7 -5.03 -19.99 2.36
N GLY A 8 -3.84 -20.07 1.76
CA GLY A 8 -3.64 -20.51 0.38
C GLY A 8 -3.54 -19.36 -0.65
N ALA A 9 -2.48 -19.41 -1.45
CA ALA A 9 -2.13 -18.38 -2.46
C ALA A 9 -2.05 -16.94 -1.90
N ASN A 10 -1.83 -16.77 -0.59
CA ASN A 10 -1.75 -15.46 0.04
C ASN A 10 -0.69 -14.55 -0.61
N THR A 11 0.43 -15.12 -1.08
CA THR A 11 1.48 -14.40 -1.81
C THR A 11 0.99 -13.74 -3.10
N GLN A 12 -0.01 -14.30 -3.79
CA GLN A 12 -0.64 -13.66 -4.95
C GLN A 12 -1.35 -12.35 -4.54
N TYR A 13 -2.05 -12.37 -3.40
CA TYR A 13 -2.72 -11.19 -2.86
C TYR A 13 -1.72 -10.16 -2.35
N VAL A 14 -0.73 -10.60 -1.58
CA VAL A 14 0.36 -9.75 -1.07
C VAL A 14 1.01 -8.97 -2.21
N THR A 15 1.47 -9.67 -3.27
CA THR A 15 2.17 -9.02 -4.39
C THR A 15 1.25 -8.11 -5.20
N SER A 16 0.00 -8.51 -5.44
CA SER A 16 -0.98 -7.67 -6.15
C SER A 16 -1.32 -6.41 -5.37
N THR A 17 -1.51 -6.52 -4.05
CA THR A 17 -1.77 -5.38 -3.17
C THR A 17 -0.56 -4.47 -3.07
N ALA A 18 0.65 -5.02 -2.96
CA ALA A 18 1.89 -4.23 -2.97
C ALA A 18 2.03 -3.41 -4.26
N TYR A 19 1.72 -4.01 -5.41
CA TYR A 19 1.73 -3.30 -6.69
C TYR A 19 0.72 -2.15 -6.71
N LEU A 20 -0.53 -2.40 -6.31
CA LEU A 20 -1.58 -1.37 -6.26
C LEU A 20 -1.20 -0.20 -5.34
N LEU A 21 -0.61 -0.49 -4.17
CA LEU A 21 -0.16 0.55 -3.24
C LEU A 21 1.02 1.35 -3.79
N SER A 22 1.92 0.70 -4.54
CA SER A 22 3.04 1.38 -5.21
C SER A 22 2.54 2.37 -6.26
N VAL A 23 1.62 1.93 -7.14
CA VAL A 23 1.00 2.80 -8.16
C VAL A 23 0.22 3.95 -7.52
N TYR A 24 -0.54 3.66 -6.46
CA TYR A 24 -1.32 4.69 -5.79
C TYR A 24 -0.44 5.73 -5.08
N SER A 25 0.67 5.31 -4.47
CA SER A 25 1.69 6.21 -3.93
C SER A 25 2.22 7.18 -5.00
N ASP A 26 2.51 6.69 -6.20
CA ASP A 26 3.00 7.55 -7.29
C ASP A 26 1.94 8.58 -7.72
N ILE A 27 0.66 8.17 -7.78
CA ILE A 27 -0.46 9.08 -8.07
C ILE A 27 -0.56 10.16 -6.99
N LEU A 28 -0.56 9.78 -5.72
CA LEU A 28 -0.67 10.75 -4.61
C LEU A 28 0.52 11.72 -4.60
N THR A 29 1.73 11.23 -4.88
CA THR A 29 2.92 12.07 -5.02
C THR A 29 2.77 13.09 -6.15
N LYS A 30 2.26 12.65 -7.31
CA LYS A 30 2.04 13.51 -8.48
C LYS A 30 1.04 14.65 -8.18
N TYR A 31 0.02 14.39 -7.37
CA TYR A 31 -1.01 15.38 -7.04
C TYR A 31 -0.79 16.08 -5.68
N GLY A 32 0.29 15.76 -4.97
CA GLY A 32 0.58 16.34 -3.65
C GLY A 32 -0.48 15.99 -2.60
N GLN A 33 -1.06 14.80 -2.67
CA GLN A 33 -2.14 14.34 -1.79
C GLN A 33 -1.64 13.29 -0.78
N SER A 34 -2.43 13.09 0.28
CA SER A 34 -2.23 12.06 1.31
C SER A 34 -3.50 11.20 1.43
N VAL A 35 -3.41 10.09 2.17
CA VAL A 35 -4.56 9.23 2.47
C VAL A 35 -5.01 9.45 3.91
N ASP A 36 -6.24 9.90 4.10
CA ASP A 36 -6.85 9.99 5.42
C ASP A 36 -7.72 8.76 5.72
N CYS A 37 -7.33 8.01 6.76
CA CYS A 37 -8.04 6.83 7.23
C CYS A 37 -8.35 6.98 8.72
N GLY A 38 -9.62 7.25 9.05
CA GLY A 38 -10.11 7.26 10.43
C GLY A 38 -9.37 8.25 11.34
N GLY A 39 -9.02 9.43 10.83
CA GLY A 39 -8.31 10.48 11.58
C GLY A 39 -6.78 10.35 11.60
N ARG A 40 -6.21 9.41 10.84
CA ARG A 40 -4.76 9.35 10.58
C ARG A 40 -4.50 9.63 9.11
N SER A 41 -3.51 10.48 8.85
CA SER A 41 -3.03 10.76 7.49
C SER A 41 -1.78 9.94 7.21
N PHE A 42 -1.71 9.36 6.01
CA PHE A 42 -0.55 8.61 5.52
C PHE A 42 -0.01 9.30 4.28
N GLN A 43 1.30 9.56 4.29
CA GLN A 43 2.00 10.16 3.17
C GLN A 43 2.24 9.11 2.09
N PRO A 44 2.43 9.52 0.81
CA PRO A 44 2.77 8.58 -0.26
C PRO A 44 3.97 7.69 0.07
N SER A 45 4.98 8.25 0.74
CA SER A 45 6.16 7.51 1.22
C SER A 45 5.82 6.36 2.17
N ASP A 46 4.79 6.51 3.00
CA ASP A 46 4.37 5.48 3.95
C ASP A 46 3.73 4.30 3.20
N LEU A 47 2.93 4.59 2.18
CA LEU A 47 2.34 3.57 1.30
C LEU A 47 3.43 2.80 0.54
N MET A 48 4.41 3.51 -0.03
CA MET A 48 5.53 2.88 -0.75
C MET A 48 6.40 2.04 0.19
N ALA A 49 6.67 2.51 1.40
CA ALA A 49 7.43 1.75 2.41
C ALA A 49 6.69 0.48 2.82
N PHE A 50 5.37 0.57 3.03
CA PHE A 50 4.54 -0.58 3.35
C PHE A 50 4.49 -1.59 2.19
N ALA A 51 4.36 -1.10 0.94
CA ALA A 51 4.36 -1.94 -0.26
C ALA A 51 5.66 -2.73 -0.43
N LYS A 52 6.82 -2.11 -0.17
CA LYS A 52 8.14 -2.79 -0.22
C LYS A 52 8.33 -3.85 0.86
N GLY A 53 7.61 -3.74 1.97
CA GLY A 53 7.65 -4.70 3.07
C GLY A 53 6.72 -5.90 2.91
N GLN A 54 5.91 -5.91 1.85
CA GLN A 54 5.08 -7.04 1.42
C GLN A 54 5.89 -8.01 0.56
#